data_AF-A0A7X9JCE3-F1
#
_entry.id   AF-A0A7X9JCE3-F1
#
_cell.length_a   1.000
_cell.length_b   1.000
_cell.length_c   1.000
_cell.angle_alpha   90.00
_cell.angle_beta   90.00
_cell.angle_gamma   90.00
#
_symmetry.space_group_name_H-M   'P 1'
#
loop_
_entity.id
_entity.type
_entity.pdbx_description
1 polymer ?
#
loop_
_entity_poly.entity_id
_entity_poly.type
_entity_poly.pdbx_seq_one_letter_code
_entity_poly.pdbx_strand_id
1 'polypeptide(L)'
;MAVSAGVSFFVHARAGKLNVKIFDTTIFHTDASILQTEPVGPNEAIEIVFSAPVDTSFSQKEISIFPESKMILKWEEGNRKLKIIPESYWSLETDYRIELKGRNIFFSRFEKSFEFSTHPWPEVLSTVPSDGAEDIAVNMEDPIIFNFSRPLDDFSIKFEVEPYTELEHLVSDDRTSVRLVSRDDFKWNTKYTISTYLKLKQQTTSQYRKAHEMFFETVPPPVIDRSLDQQTQLKQALLYTKPLVQEGKYIDINLKYQHLIIFENGKALDAFLVSTGKKGMETPQGTFAIHNKALRPWSKKYSLFMPYWMAIFPSGAVGIHELPEWPGGYKEGANHLGIPVSHGCIRLGVGPAKRVFDWANIGTPVIIHM
;
A
#
# COMPACT_ATOMS: atom_id res chain seq x y z
N MET A 1 27.53 -8.78 -49.74
CA MET A 1 27.50 -8.31 -51.14
C MET A 1 27.13 -6.84 -51.12
N ALA A 2 28.13 -5.98 -51.33
CA ALA A 2 27.94 -4.54 -51.47
C ALA A 2 27.60 -4.25 -52.93
N VAL A 3 26.48 -3.56 -53.19
CA VAL A 3 26.24 -2.93 -54.49
C VAL A 3 26.49 -1.44 -54.30
N SER A 4 27.70 -1.04 -54.69
CA SER A 4 28.07 0.35 -54.91
C SER A 4 27.29 0.85 -56.12
N ALA A 5 26.48 1.89 -55.94
CA ALA A 5 25.94 2.69 -57.03
C ALA A 5 26.71 4.01 -57.07
N GLY A 6 27.81 4.02 -57.82
CA GLY A 6 28.57 5.23 -58.09
C GLY A 6 27.74 6.23 -58.89
N VAL A 7 27.62 7.45 -58.39
CA VAL A 7 27.05 8.58 -59.15
C VAL A 7 28.20 9.28 -59.85
N SER A 8 28.34 9.06 -61.16
CA SER A 8 29.23 9.84 -62.02
C SER A 8 28.47 11.03 -62.59
N PHE A 9 28.90 12.24 -62.25
CA PHE A 9 28.44 13.47 -62.89
C PHE A 9 29.23 13.68 -64.19
N PHE A 10 28.59 13.49 -65.34
CA PHE A 10 29.12 13.99 -66.61
C PHE A 10 28.50 15.36 -66.90
N VAL A 11 29.30 16.42 -66.74
CA VAL A 11 28.98 17.75 -67.26
C VAL A 11 29.72 17.92 -68.58
N HIS A 12 28.99 17.85 -69.69
CA HIS A 12 29.47 18.35 -70.98
C HIS A 12 28.74 19.66 -71.27
N ALA A 13 29.48 20.77 -71.20
CA ALA A 13 28.97 22.07 -71.58
C ALA A 13 29.06 22.23 -73.10
N ARG A 14 27.92 22.25 -73.79
CA ARG A 14 27.76 22.98 -75.05
C ARG A 14 26.32 23.47 -75.20
N ALA A 15 26.20 24.70 -75.68
CA ALA A 15 24.99 25.50 -75.73
C ALA A 15 23.79 24.75 -76.35
N GLY A 16 22.66 24.72 -75.61
CA GLY A 16 21.37 24.23 -76.10
C GLY A 16 20.54 23.53 -75.03
N LYS A 17 19.40 24.13 -74.67
CA LYS A 17 18.26 23.61 -73.88
C LYS A 17 18.57 22.56 -72.80
N LEU A 18 18.52 22.97 -71.53
CA LEU A 18 18.46 22.09 -70.38
C LEU A 18 17.17 21.25 -70.42
N ASN A 19 17.26 19.98 -70.82
CA ASN A 19 16.18 19.01 -70.62
C ASN A 19 16.43 18.33 -69.28
N VAL A 20 15.75 18.80 -68.23
CA VAL A 20 15.69 18.10 -66.94
C VAL A 20 14.69 16.95 -67.10
N LYS A 21 15.19 15.73 -67.30
CA LYS A 21 14.38 14.52 -67.11
C LYS A 21 14.17 14.36 -65.61
N ILE A 22 12.96 14.68 -65.14
CA ILE A 22 12.49 14.34 -63.80
C ILE A 22 12.43 12.81 -63.78
N PHE A 23 13.34 12.18 -63.03
CA PHE A 23 13.25 10.76 -62.74
C PHE A 23 12.04 10.49 -61.86
N ASP A 24 11.45 9.31 -62.04
CA ASP A 24 10.25 8.85 -61.36
C ASP A 24 10.33 9.10 -59.84
N THR A 25 9.37 9.85 -59.30
CA THR A 25 9.31 10.29 -57.89
C THR A 25 9.08 9.16 -56.90
N THR A 26 8.88 7.93 -57.38
CA THR A 26 8.62 6.71 -56.60
C THR A 26 9.82 6.17 -55.82
N ILE A 27 11.03 6.71 -56.01
CA ILE A 27 12.24 6.24 -55.29
C ILE A 27 12.50 7.07 -54.00
N PHE A 28 11.84 8.23 -53.84
CA PHE A 28 12.07 9.16 -52.73
C PHE A 28 10.90 9.22 -51.74
N HIS A 29 10.38 8.07 -51.32
CA HIS A 29 9.33 8.00 -50.28
C HIS A 29 9.91 8.29 -48.89
N THR A 30 9.07 8.87 -48.02
CA THR A 30 9.39 9.09 -46.60
C THR A 30 8.44 8.25 -45.76
N ASP A 31 8.96 7.14 -45.25
CA ASP A 31 8.32 6.40 -44.17
C ASP A 31 8.51 7.11 -42.84
N ALA A 32 7.53 6.96 -41.98
CA ALA A 32 7.52 7.55 -40.65
C ALA A 32 6.76 6.65 -39.68
N SER A 33 7.22 6.57 -38.43
CA SER A 33 6.65 5.75 -37.38
C SER A 33 6.66 6.50 -36.05
N ILE A 34 5.55 6.41 -35.31
CA ILE A 34 5.50 6.79 -33.91
C ILE A 34 6.24 5.74 -33.07
N LEU A 35 6.98 6.17 -32.05
CA LEU A 35 7.74 5.26 -31.19
C LEU A 35 6.92 4.74 -29.99
N GLN A 36 5.88 5.46 -29.59
CA GLN A 36 5.04 5.10 -28.46
C GLN A 36 4.17 3.88 -28.80
N THR A 37 4.27 2.83 -28.00
CA THR A 37 3.43 1.62 -28.08
C THR A 37 2.49 1.47 -26.89
N GLU A 38 2.72 2.25 -25.84
CA GLU A 38 1.92 2.28 -24.60
C GLU A 38 1.26 3.65 -24.44
N PRO A 39 0.19 3.76 -23.62
CA PRO A 39 -0.37 5.05 -23.28
C PRO A 39 0.69 6.00 -22.72
N VAL A 40 0.59 7.28 -23.04
CA VAL A 40 1.60 8.26 -22.70
C VAL A 40 1.24 9.02 -21.43
N GLY A 41 2.27 9.42 -20.67
CA GLY A 41 2.11 10.30 -19.51
C GLY A 41 1.69 11.73 -19.92
N PRO A 42 1.07 12.52 -19.03
CA PRO A 42 0.57 13.86 -19.34
C PRO A 42 1.69 14.84 -19.76
N ASN A 43 2.93 14.59 -19.36
CA ASN A 43 4.09 15.45 -19.68
C ASN A 43 5.07 14.80 -20.67
N GLU A 44 4.73 13.62 -21.19
CA GLU A 44 5.61 12.84 -22.05
C GLU A 44 5.65 13.39 -23.48
N ALA A 45 6.82 13.38 -24.10
CA ALA A 45 6.96 13.80 -25.49
C ALA A 45 6.60 12.65 -26.44
N ILE A 46 5.85 12.95 -27.49
CA ILE A 46 5.60 12.01 -28.58
C ILE A 46 6.77 12.07 -29.57
N GLU A 47 7.25 10.93 -30.02
CA GLU A 47 8.42 10.84 -30.89
C GLU A 47 8.05 10.17 -32.21
N ILE A 48 8.24 10.88 -33.31
CA ILE A 48 8.03 10.36 -34.67
C ILE A 48 9.39 10.32 -35.38
N VAL A 49 9.76 9.16 -35.89
CA VAL A 49 11.01 8.94 -36.63
C VAL A 49 10.71 8.81 -38.11
N PHE A 50 11.54 9.44 -38.94
CA PHE A 50 11.45 9.45 -40.39
C PHE A 50 12.63 8.73 -41.03
N SER A 51 12.35 7.97 -42.08
CA SER A 51 13.35 7.28 -42.90
C SER A 51 14.32 8.23 -43.63
N ALA A 52 13.89 9.48 -43.88
CA ALA A 52 14.66 10.53 -44.55
C ALA A 52 14.52 11.89 -43.84
N PRO A 53 15.51 12.79 -43.93
CA PRO A 53 15.44 14.13 -43.36
C PRO A 53 14.25 14.93 -43.92
N VAL A 54 13.50 15.56 -43.00
CA VAL A 54 12.33 16.40 -43.31
C VAL A 54 12.74 17.86 -43.49
N ASP A 55 12.11 18.54 -44.44
CA ASP A 55 12.20 20.00 -44.59
C ASP A 55 11.31 20.69 -43.56
N THR A 56 11.94 21.22 -42.51
CA THR A 56 11.27 21.81 -41.35
C THR A 56 10.69 23.20 -41.63
N SER A 57 11.20 23.90 -42.64
CA SER A 57 10.72 25.24 -43.04
C SER A 57 9.29 25.22 -43.58
N PHE A 58 8.90 24.08 -44.17
CA PHE A 58 7.56 23.83 -44.69
C PHE A 58 6.67 23.10 -43.66
N SER A 59 7.23 22.08 -42.99
CA SER A 59 6.42 21.09 -42.25
C SER A 59 5.92 21.59 -40.88
N GLN A 60 6.53 22.62 -40.27
CA GLN A 60 6.07 23.13 -38.97
C GLN A 60 4.67 23.78 -38.99
N LYS A 61 4.17 24.17 -40.16
CA LYS A 61 2.84 24.82 -40.31
C LYS A 61 1.72 23.84 -40.65
N GLU A 62 2.05 22.58 -40.86
CA GLU A 62 1.19 21.55 -41.46
C GLU A 62 1.07 20.31 -40.54
N ILE A 63 1.29 20.53 -39.24
CA ILE A 63 1.05 19.53 -38.18
C ILE A 63 -0.21 19.93 -37.43
N SER A 64 -1.20 19.06 -37.42
CA SER A 64 -2.41 19.19 -36.61
C SER A 64 -2.53 18.03 -35.65
N ILE A 65 -3.12 18.28 -34.49
CA ILE A 65 -3.42 17.27 -33.49
C ILE A 65 -4.90 17.37 -33.11
N PHE A 66 -5.54 16.21 -32.93
CA PHE A 66 -6.95 16.09 -32.59
C PHE A 66 -7.10 15.16 -31.38
N PRO A 67 -7.80 15.55 -30.30
CA PRO A 67 -8.38 16.88 -30.08
C PRO A 67 -7.31 17.99 -30.06
N GLU A 68 -7.72 19.21 -30.39
CA GLU A 68 -6.80 20.35 -30.50
C GLU A 68 -6.04 20.55 -29.18
N SER A 69 -4.71 20.61 -29.26
CA SER A 69 -3.83 20.75 -28.11
C SER A 69 -2.60 21.56 -28.49
N LYS A 70 -2.22 22.50 -27.61
CA LYS A 70 -1.04 23.32 -27.82
C LYS A 70 0.22 22.46 -27.64
N MET A 71 1.14 22.58 -28.60
CA MET A 71 2.33 21.74 -28.67
C MET A 71 3.56 22.53 -29.10
N ILE A 72 4.71 22.11 -28.59
CA ILE A 72 6.03 22.58 -28.95
C ILE A 72 6.69 21.49 -29.79
N LEU A 73 7.12 21.85 -30.99
CA LEU A 73 7.76 20.95 -31.95
C LEU A 73 9.27 21.10 -31.90
N LYS A 74 10.00 19.99 -31.72
CA LYS A 74 11.47 19.96 -31.77
C LYS A 74 11.95 18.91 -32.76
N TRP A 75 12.83 19.32 -33.67
CA TRP A 75 13.46 18.42 -34.64
C TRP A 75 14.86 18.05 -34.17
N GLU A 76 15.17 16.76 -34.17
CA GLU A 76 16.43 16.17 -33.74
C GLU A 76 17.02 15.28 -34.85
N GLU A 77 18.25 14.82 -34.65
CA GLU A 77 18.92 13.84 -35.53
C GLU A 77 18.97 14.25 -37.01
N GLY A 78 19.27 15.53 -37.28
CA GLY A 78 19.31 16.06 -38.64
C GLY A 78 17.93 16.06 -39.31
N ASN A 79 16.88 16.41 -38.56
CA ASN A 79 15.48 16.44 -38.97
C ASN A 79 14.89 15.07 -39.34
N ARG A 80 15.42 14.00 -38.75
CA ARG A 80 14.87 12.64 -38.88
C ARG A 80 14.00 12.24 -37.70
N LYS A 81 14.00 13.02 -36.63
CA LYS A 81 13.20 12.77 -35.44
C LYS A 81 12.42 14.03 -35.08
N LEU A 82 11.10 13.91 -34.94
CA LEU A 82 10.22 14.95 -34.45
C LEU A 82 9.77 14.60 -33.04
N LYS A 83 10.09 15.46 -32.09
CA LYS A 83 9.50 15.48 -30.74
C LYS A 83 8.35 16.45 -30.68
N ILE A 84 7.19 15.97 -30.28
CA ILE A 84 5.99 16.77 -30.03
C ILE A 84 5.78 16.80 -28.53
N ILE A 85 5.94 17.97 -27.92
CA ILE A 85 5.90 18.17 -26.48
C ILE A 85 4.63 18.98 -26.18
N PRO A 86 3.78 18.60 -25.21
CA PRO A 86 2.63 19.42 -24.85
C PRO A 86 3.10 20.75 -24.25
N GLU A 87 2.46 21.87 -24.60
CA GLU A 87 2.81 23.18 -24.03
C GLU A 87 2.45 23.24 -22.53
N SER A 88 1.35 22.59 -22.16
CA SER A 88 0.91 22.45 -20.77
C SER A 88 0.96 20.99 -20.31
N TYR A 89 0.09 20.15 -20.86
CA TYR A 89 0.01 18.71 -20.60
C TYR A 89 -0.98 18.06 -21.60
N TRP A 90 -0.89 16.75 -21.81
CA TRP A 90 -1.92 15.98 -22.50
C TRP A 90 -3.10 15.69 -21.58
N SER A 91 -4.33 15.83 -22.09
CA SER A 91 -5.53 15.40 -21.37
C SER A 91 -5.47 13.89 -21.15
N LEU A 92 -5.72 13.45 -19.92
CA LEU A 92 -5.77 12.03 -19.57
C LEU A 92 -7.02 11.36 -20.17
N GLU A 93 -7.01 10.03 -20.26
CA GLU A 93 -8.13 9.23 -20.81
C GLU A 93 -8.54 9.69 -22.21
N THR A 94 -7.58 10.12 -23.03
CA THR A 94 -7.86 10.75 -24.32
C THR A 94 -7.07 10.06 -25.42
N ASP A 95 -7.77 9.70 -26.50
CA ASP A 95 -7.17 9.24 -27.74
C ASP A 95 -6.87 10.45 -28.63
N TYR A 96 -5.61 10.55 -29.06
CA TYR A 96 -5.09 11.61 -29.90
C TYR A 96 -4.73 11.09 -31.28
N ARG A 97 -5.01 11.91 -32.30
CA ARG A 97 -4.56 11.71 -33.67
C ARG A 97 -3.71 12.89 -34.13
N ILE A 98 -2.52 12.60 -34.63
CA ILE A 98 -1.60 13.57 -35.24
C ILE A 98 -1.67 13.40 -36.74
N GLU A 99 -2.02 14.47 -37.45
CA GLU A 99 -1.96 14.54 -38.90
C GLU A 99 -0.76 15.40 -39.30
N LEU A 100 0.10 14.85 -40.15
CA LEU A 100 1.35 15.47 -40.56
C LEU A 100 1.44 15.50 -42.08
N LYS A 101 1.50 16.71 -42.64
CA LYS A 101 1.85 16.94 -44.04
C LYS A 101 3.22 17.59 -44.12
N GLY A 102 4.04 17.09 -45.04
CA GLY A 102 5.42 17.56 -45.12
C GLY A 102 6.08 17.24 -46.43
N ARG A 103 7.36 17.60 -46.47
CA ARG A 103 8.24 17.36 -47.61
C ARG A 103 9.60 16.93 -47.10
N ASN A 104 10.25 15.98 -47.76
CA ASN A 104 11.65 15.67 -47.46
C ASN A 104 12.61 16.63 -48.19
N ILE A 105 13.90 16.54 -47.87
CA ILE A 105 14.95 17.34 -48.52
C ILE A 105 15.10 17.08 -50.04
N PHE A 106 14.49 16.01 -50.57
CA PHE A 106 14.42 15.69 -51.99
C PHE A 106 13.14 16.19 -52.66
N PHE A 107 12.41 17.09 -52.00
CA PHE A 107 11.18 17.70 -52.49
C PHE A 107 9.98 16.75 -52.65
N SER A 108 10.09 15.50 -52.19
CA SER A 108 8.99 14.53 -52.20
C SER A 108 8.02 14.83 -51.05
N ARG A 109 6.74 14.92 -51.37
CA ARG A 109 5.67 15.19 -50.40
C ARG A 109 5.25 13.91 -49.70
N PHE A 110 4.84 14.05 -48.44
CA PHE A 110 4.22 12.96 -47.69
C PHE A 110 3.07 13.50 -46.83
N GLU A 111 2.14 12.61 -46.55
CA GLU A 111 1.05 12.80 -45.61
C GLU A 111 0.98 11.54 -44.74
N LYS A 112 1.00 11.71 -43.43
CA LYS A 112 1.02 10.62 -42.45
C LYS A 112 0.08 10.94 -41.30
N SER A 113 -0.56 9.91 -40.77
CA SER A 113 -1.40 9.98 -39.58
C SER A 113 -0.84 9.03 -38.52
N PHE A 114 -0.82 9.49 -37.28
CA PHE A 114 -0.39 8.70 -36.12
C PHE A 114 -1.43 8.83 -35.02
N GLU A 115 -1.58 7.78 -34.23
CA GLU A 115 -2.51 7.75 -33.10
C GLU A 115 -1.74 7.36 -31.84
N PHE A 116 -2.14 7.95 -30.72
CA PHE A 116 -1.65 7.58 -29.39
C PHE A 116 -2.74 7.84 -28.35
N SER A 117 -2.70 7.12 -27.24
CA SER A 117 -3.64 7.31 -26.13
C SER A 117 -2.90 7.83 -24.91
N THR A 118 -3.59 8.55 -24.05
CA THR A 118 -3.05 8.96 -22.75
C THR A 118 -3.53 8.04 -21.64
N HIS A 119 -2.68 7.96 -20.63
CA HIS A 119 -2.94 7.25 -19.39
C HIS A 119 -4.28 7.65 -18.73
N PRO A 120 -5.02 6.70 -18.11
CA PRO A 120 -6.16 7.04 -17.29
C PRO A 120 -5.79 7.75 -15.98
N TRP A 121 -6.78 8.33 -15.32
CA TRP A 121 -6.58 8.89 -13.99
C TRP A 121 -6.18 7.78 -12.99
N PRO A 122 -5.33 8.06 -11.99
CA PRO A 122 -5.05 7.12 -10.92
C PRO A 122 -6.32 6.79 -10.15
N GLU A 123 -6.57 5.50 -9.94
CA GLU A 123 -7.71 4.98 -9.18
C GLU A 123 -7.21 4.39 -7.87
N VAL A 124 -8.01 4.51 -6.80
CA VAL A 124 -7.72 3.82 -5.54
C VAL A 124 -8.15 2.35 -5.68
N LEU A 125 -7.18 1.44 -5.63
CA LEU A 125 -7.40 -0.01 -5.73
C LEU A 125 -7.85 -0.63 -4.40
N SER A 126 -7.29 -0.14 -3.29
CA SER A 126 -7.62 -0.64 -1.94
C SER A 126 -7.26 0.37 -0.87
N THR A 127 -7.93 0.25 0.27
CA THR A 127 -7.67 1.04 1.47
C THR A 127 -7.42 0.15 2.68
N VAL A 128 -6.63 0.65 3.62
CA VAL A 128 -6.51 0.10 4.98
C VAL A 128 -6.82 1.24 5.94
N PRO A 129 -7.84 1.16 6.81
CA PRO A 129 -8.86 0.11 6.83
C PRO A 129 -9.65 0.05 5.51
N SER A 130 -10.28 -1.09 5.24
CA SER A 130 -11.15 -1.25 4.07
C SER A 130 -12.36 -0.32 4.17
N ASP A 131 -12.90 0.11 3.03
CA ASP A 131 -14.14 0.88 3.01
C ASP A 131 -15.28 0.14 3.74
N GLY A 132 -15.95 0.85 4.63
CA GLY A 132 -17.00 0.33 5.50
C GLY A 132 -16.49 -0.46 6.71
N ALA A 133 -15.21 -0.40 7.06
CA ALA A 133 -14.70 -1.10 8.24
C ALA A 133 -15.31 -0.55 9.54
N GLU A 134 -15.61 -1.45 10.46
CA GLU A 134 -16.12 -1.15 11.80
C GLU A 134 -15.09 -1.56 12.86
N ASP A 135 -15.31 -1.16 14.11
CA ASP A 135 -14.47 -1.49 15.26
C ASP A 135 -12.99 -1.08 15.06
N ILE A 136 -12.74 0.06 14.41
CA ILE A 136 -11.38 0.60 14.26
C ILE A 136 -10.90 1.22 15.57
N ALA A 137 -9.72 0.81 16.04
CA ALA A 137 -9.13 1.33 17.26
C ALA A 137 -8.93 2.86 17.19
N VAL A 138 -9.19 3.57 18.28
CA VAL A 138 -9.07 5.04 18.30
C VAL A 138 -7.63 5.54 18.28
N ASN A 139 -6.70 4.75 18.83
CA ASN A 139 -5.28 5.04 18.92
C ASN A 139 -4.53 4.42 17.75
N MET A 140 -5.02 4.61 16.52
CA MET A 140 -4.47 3.94 15.31
C MET A 140 -2.95 4.15 15.20
N GLU A 141 -2.18 3.19 15.72
CA GLU A 141 -0.74 3.08 15.46
C GLU A 141 -0.51 2.67 13.99
N ASP A 142 -1.46 1.93 13.42
CA ASP A 142 -1.49 1.56 12.01
C ASP A 142 -1.96 2.76 11.16
N PRO A 143 -1.17 3.22 10.17
CA PRO A 143 -1.56 4.34 9.32
C PRO A 143 -2.72 3.95 8.40
N ILE A 144 -3.51 4.94 7.99
CA ILE A 144 -4.52 4.73 6.94
C ILE A 144 -3.79 4.69 5.59
N ILE A 145 -3.94 3.61 4.82
CA ILE A 145 -3.19 3.40 3.57
C ILE A 145 -4.15 3.45 2.39
N PHE A 146 -3.80 4.21 1.36
CA PHE A 146 -4.44 4.22 0.05
C PHE A 146 -3.47 3.65 -0.98
N ASN A 147 -3.86 2.60 -1.70
CA ASN A 147 -3.08 2.03 -2.80
C ASN A 147 -3.70 2.44 -4.13
N PHE A 148 -2.90 2.97 -5.03
CA PHE A 148 -3.31 3.52 -6.32
C PHE A 148 -2.92 2.60 -7.46
N SER A 149 -3.66 2.69 -8.57
CA SER A 149 -3.43 1.90 -9.79
C SER A 149 -2.15 2.27 -10.53
N ARG A 150 -1.48 3.36 -10.14
CA ARG A 150 -0.29 3.90 -10.79
C ARG A 150 0.43 4.93 -9.93
N PRO A 151 1.69 5.25 -10.26
CA PRO A 151 2.45 6.29 -9.59
C PRO A 151 1.78 7.67 -9.67
N LEU A 152 1.90 8.43 -8.59
CA LEU A 152 1.28 9.76 -8.43
C LEU A 152 2.21 10.93 -8.81
N ASP A 153 3.29 10.68 -9.57
CA ASP A 153 4.31 11.67 -9.92
C ASP A 153 3.77 12.98 -10.50
N ASP A 154 2.79 12.87 -11.40
CA ASP A 154 2.21 14.01 -12.11
C ASP A 154 1.03 14.65 -11.36
N PHE A 155 0.66 14.13 -10.18
CA PHE A 155 -0.56 14.50 -9.47
C PHE A 155 -0.28 15.18 -8.13
N SER A 156 -1.04 16.23 -7.87
CA SER A 156 -1.28 16.75 -6.53
C SER A 156 -2.45 15.99 -5.91
N ILE A 157 -2.26 15.51 -4.70
CA ILE A 157 -3.28 14.78 -3.94
C ILE A 157 -3.74 15.60 -2.75
N LYS A 158 -5.03 15.49 -2.44
CA LYS A 158 -5.66 16.12 -1.29
C LYS A 158 -6.62 15.13 -0.64
N PHE A 159 -6.59 15.07 0.68
CA PHE A 159 -7.53 14.29 1.48
C PHE A 159 -8.39 15.24 2.32
N GLU A 160 -9.70 14.96 2.37
CA GLU A 160 -10.64 15.63 3.27
C GLU A 160 -11.22 14.58 4.20
N VAL A 161 -11.21 14.87 5.52
CA VAL A 161 -11.66 13.94 6.56
C VAL A 161 -12.77 14.57 7.39
N GLU A 162 -13.87 13.85 7.56
CA GLU A 162 -15.03 14.27 8.36
C GLU A 162 -15.33 13.21 9.44
N PRO A 163 -15.61 13.57 10.72
CA PRO A 163 -15.59 14.90 11.32
C PRO A 163 -14.18 15.32 11.79
N TYR A 164 -13.47 16.03 10.91
CA TYR A 164 -12.15 16.66 11.05
C TYR A 164 -11.09 15.91 11.86
N THR A 165 -10.13 15.37 11.13
CA THR A 165 -8.83 14.98 11.67
C THR A 165 -7.77 15.51 10.73
N GLU A 166 -6.78 16.24 11.27
CA GLU A 166 -5.61 16.62 10.50
C GLU A 166 -4.71 15.39 10.34
N LEU A 167 -4.63 14.87 9.12
CA LEU A 167 -3.76 13.76 8.79
C LEU A 167 -2.54 14.26 7.99
N GLU A 168 -1.35 13.86 8.42
CA GLU A 168 -0.15 14.00 7.60
C GLU A 168 -0.12 12.88 6.56
N HIS A 169 0.30 13.19 5.33
CA HIS A 169 0.42 12.19 4.28
C HIS A 169 1.89 11.91 3.95
N LEU A 170 2.22 10.62 3.86
CA LEU A 170 3.53 10.11 3.46
C LEU A 170 3.34 9.26 2.21
N VAL A 171 4.00 9.67 1.13
CA VAL A 171 3.97 8.94 -0.14
C VAL A 171 5.09 7.90 -0.14
N SER A 172 4.78 6.68 -0.57
CA SER A 172 5.74 5.59 -0.76
C SER A 172 6.80 5.92 -1.82
N ASP A 173 7.93 5.19 -1.79
CA ASP A 173 9.05 5.39 -2.71
C ASP A 173 8.66 5.15 -4.18
N ASP A 174 7.81 4.14 -4.44
CA ASP A 174 7.27 3.85 -5.78
C ASP A 174 6.10 4.78 -6.17
N ARG A 175 5.66 5.63 -5.23
CA ARG A 175 4.57 6.60 -5.35
C ARG A 175 3.21 6.00 -5.70
N THR A 176 3.02 4.70 -5.48
CA THR A 176 1.75 4.01 -5.71
C THR A 176 0.91 3.89 -4.44
N SER A 177 1.49 4.15 -3.27
CA SER A 177 0.75 4.14 -2.00
C SER A 177 0.94 5.45 -1.22
N VAL A 178 -0.12 5.89 -0.55
CA VAL A 178 -0.12 7.03 0.37
C VAL A 178 -0.57 6.57 1.75
N ARG A 179 0.23 6.88 2.77
CA ARG A 179 -0.06 6.62 4.18
C ARG A 179 -0.49 7.91 4.85
N LEU A 180 -1.64 7.90 5.50
CA LEU A 180 -2.14 8.99 6.32
C LEU A 180 -1.89 8.66 7.79
N VAL A 181 -1.25 9.57 8.49
CA VAL A 181 -0.87 9.45 9.90
C VAL A 181 -1.62 10.52 10.68
N SER A 182 -2.37 10.11 11.69
CA SER A 182 -3.02 11.05 12.60
C SER A 182 -2.04 11.54 13.65
N ARG A 183 -2.10 12.83 13.98
CA ARG A 183 -1.36 13.39 15.12
C ARG A 183 -2.05 13.12 16.45
N ASP A 184 -3.38 12.99 16.43
CA ASP A 184 -4.23 12.82 17.60
C ASP A 184 -5.03 11.51 17.52
N ASP A 185 -5.47 10.99 18.67
CA ASP A 185 -6.40 9.86 18.73
C ASP A 185 -7.74 10.21 18.05
N PHE A 186 -8.31 9.26 17.30
CA PHE A 186 -9.66 9.39 16.76
C PHE A 186 -10.70 9.39 17.89
N LYS A 187 -11.87 9.98 17.65
CA LYS A 187 -12.98 9.98 18.61
C LYS A 187 -13.62 8.60 18.64
N TRP A 188 -14.02 8.14 19.83
CA TRP A 188 -14.80 6.92 20.00
C TRP A 188 -16.15 6.99 19.31
N ASN A 189 -16.70 5.84 18.91
CA ASN A 189 -18.04 5.69 18.35
C ASN A 189 -18.36 6.71 17.24
N THR A 190 -17.37 6.98 16.37
CA THR A 190 -17.44 8.04 15.37
C THR A 190 -17.18 7.45 14.00
N LYS A 191 -18.09 7.75 13.07
CA LYS A 191 -17.92 7.47 11.66
C LYS A 191 -17.02 8.52 11.02
N TYR A 192 -15.93 8.08 10.44
CA TYR A 192 -14.99 8.91 9.70
C TYR A 192 -15.13 8.67 8.20
N THR A 193 -15.36 9.72 7.42
CA THR A 193 -15.38 9.69 5.96
C THR A 193 -14.12 10.34 5.43
N ILE A 194 -13.41 9.67 4.51
CA ILE A 194 -12.22 10.19 3.85
C ILE A 194 -12.49 10.31 2.35
N SER A 195 -12.50 11.54 1.85
CA SER A 195 -12.58 11.85 0.43
C SER A 195 -11.18 12.13 -0.13
N THR A 196 -10.81 11.40 -1.18
CA THR A 196 -9.54 11.55 -1.90
C THR A 196 -9.76 12.33 -3.19
N TYR A 197 -8.92 13.33 -3.41
CA TYR A 197 -8.99 14.23 -4.54
C TYR A 197 -7.66 14.31 -5.27
N LEU A 198 -7.71 14.32 -6.61
CA LEU A 198 -6.55 14.41 -7.48
C LEU A 198 -6.64 15.60 -8.42
N LYS A 199 -5.48 16.15 -8.77
CA LYS A 199 -5.32 17.23 -9.74
C LYS A 199 -3.96 17.07 -10.42
N LEU A 200 -3.83 17.37 -11.71
CA LEU A 200 -2.51 17.42 -12.34
C LEU A 200 -1.68 18.58 -11.77
N LYS A 201 -0.39 18.37 -11.53
CA LYS A 201 0.50 19.43 -10.99
C LYS A 201 0.59 20.65 -11.89
N GLN A 202 0.48 20.44 -13.21
CA GLN A 202 0.55 21.48 -14.23
C GLN A 202 -0.74 22.30 -14.33
N GLN A 203 -1.87 21.81 -13.78
CA GLN A 203 -3.12 22.56 -13.79
C GLN A 203 -2.99 23.80 -12.88
N THR A 204 -3.32 24.98 -13.41
CA THR A 204 -3.34 26.23 -12.64
C THR A 204 -4.64 26.40 -11.84
N THR A 205 -5.73 25.75 -12.25
CA THR A 205 -7.01 25.76 -11.53
C THR A 205 -6.88 25.17 -10.13
N SER A 206 -7.62 25.69 -9.15
CA SER A 206 -7.72 25.10 -7.81
C SER A 206 -8.66 23.90 -7.75
N GLN A 207 -9.29 23.53 -8.87
CA GLN A 207 -10.26 22.45 -8.92
C GLN A 207 -9.58 21.09 -8.89
N TYR A 208 -9.92 20.28 -7.89
CA TYR A 208 -9.56 18.88 -7.83
C TYR A 208 -10.74 18.00 -8.29
N ARG A 209 -10.43 16.84 -8.87
CA ARG A 209 -11.39 15.78 -9.16
C ARG A 209 -11.45 14.81 -7.97
N LYS A 210 -12.65 14.46 -7.52
CA LYS A 210 -12.84 13.39 -6.53
C LYS A 210 -12.47 12.05 -7.17
N ALA A 211 -11.49 11.36 -6.58
CA ALA A 211 -10.98 10.08 -7.06
C ALA A 211 -11.61 8.91 -6.30
N HIS A 212 -11.82 9.05 -5.00
CA HIS A 212 -12.39 8.00 -4.15
C HIS A 212 -13.01 8.58 -2.89
N GLU A 213 -13.92 7.83 -2.27
CA GLU A 213 -14.46 8.09 -0.93
C GLU A 213 -14.61 6.76 -0.22
N MET A 214 -14.18 6.73 1.04
CA MET A 214 -14.36 5.61 1.94
C MET A 214 -14.84 6.09 3.30
N PHE A 215 -15.37 5.19 4.11
CA PHE A 215 -15.60 5.46 5.53
C PHE A 215 -15.15 4.30 6.43
N PHE A 216 -14.87 4.60 7.69
CA PHE A 216 -14.73 3.61 8.75
C PHE A 216 -15.36 4.11 10.04
N GLU A 217 -15.68 3.21 10.94
CA GLU A 217 -16.28 3.52 12.24
C GLU A 217 -15.33 3.09 13.36
N THR A 218 -15.05 4.02 14.27
CA THR A 218 -14.22 3.73 15.43
C THR A 218 -14.99 2.96 16.49
N VAL A 219 -14.27 2.15 17.25
CA VAL A 219 -14.82 1.41 18.39
C VAL A 219 -15.58 2.34 19.35
N PRO A 220 -16.67 1.87 19.98
CA PRO A 220 -17.32 2.61 21.05
C PRO A 220 -16.40 2.75 22.27
N PRO A 221 -16.69 3.63 23.24
CA PRO A 221 -15.90 3.65 24.47
C PRO A 221 -16.04 2.30 25.22
N PRO A 222 -14.99 1.83 25.90
CA PRO A 222 -15.04 0.59 26.67
C PRO A 222 -16.14 0.67 27.74
N VAL A 223 -17.06 -0.30 27.74
CA VAL A 223 -18.05 -0.44 28.81
C VAL A 223 -17.39 -1.17 29.97
N ILE A 224 -17.11 -0.47 31.07
CA ILE A 224 -16.51 -1.07 32.26
C ILE A 224 -17.62 -1.74 33.08
N ASP A 225 -18.07 -2.92 32.64
CA ASP A 225 -19.02 -3.75 33.38
C ASP A 225 -18.55 -5.21 33.45
N ARG A 226 -18.44 -5.72 34.68
CA ARG A 226 -18.03 -7.11 34.97
C ARG A 226 -19.17 -8.11 34.82
N SER A 227 -20.40 -7.63 34.65
CA SER A 227 -21.57 -8.46 34.39
C SER A 227 -21.67 -8.92 32.93
N LEU A 228 -20.87 -8.30 32.03
CA LEU A 228 -20.77 -8.69 30.64
C LEU A 228 -20.37 -10.16 30.52
N ASP A 229 -20.84 -10.83 29.47
CA ASP A 229 -20.41 -12.19 29.20
C ASP A 229 -18.90 -12.24 28.87
N GLN A 230 -18.30 -13.42 29.06
CA GLN A 230 -16.86 -13.59 28.91
C GLN A 230 -16.37 -13.29 27.48
N GLN A 231 -17.16 -13.55 26.44
CA GLN A 231 -16.74 -13.28 25.06
C GLN A 231 -16.70 -11.78 24.80
N THR A 232 -17.70 -11.04 25.27
CA THR A 232 -17.70 -9.57 25.20
C THR A 232 -16.51 -8.99 25.95
N GLN A 233 -16.22 -9.48 27.16
CA GLN A 233 -15.06 -9.03 27.95
C GLN A 233 -13.72 -9.24 27.21
N LEU A 234 -13.55 -10.38 26.53
CA LEU A 234 -12.35 -10.64 25.71
C LEU A 234 -12.29 -9.77 24.46
N LYS A 235 -13.43 -9.55 23.78
CA LYS A 235 -13.49 -8.61 22.63
C LYS A 235 -13.09 -7.21 23.06
N GLN A 236 -13.59 -6.75 24.21
CA GLN A 236 -13.18 -5.46 24.78
C GLN A 236 -11.69 -5.44 25.13
N ALA A 237 -11.16 -6.51 25.73
CA ALA A 237 -9.74 -6.60 26.05
C ALA A 237 -8.86 -6.46 24.80
N LEU A 238 -9.23 -7.10 23.69
CA LEU A 238 -8.54 -6.97 22.40
C LEU A 238 -8.59 -5.56 21.82
N LEU A 239 -9.75 -4.89 21.90
CA LEU A 239 -9.96 -3.59 21.27
C LEU A 239 -9.36 -2.43 22.05
N TYR A 240 -9.35 -2.51 23.39
CA TYR A 240 -9.06 -1.35 24.25
C TYR A 240 -7.76 -1.44 25.04
N THR A 241 -7.10 -2.60 25.09
CA THR A 241 -5.83 -2.71 25.84
C THR A 241 -4.71 -2.08 25.04
N LYS A 242 -4.17 -0.96 25.55
CA LYS A 242 -3.01 -0.29 24.93
C LYS A 242 -1.74 -1.13 25.15
N PRO A 243 -0.90 -1.31 24.11
CA PRO A 243 0.31 -2.08 24.26
C PRO A 243 1.30 -1.41 25.24
N LEU A 244 1.91 -2.20 26.12
CA LEU A 244 2.99 -1.76 27.00
C LEU A 244 4.37 -1.89 26.34
N VAL A 245 4.49 -2.72 25.30
CA VAL A 245 5.71 -2.91 24.50
C VAL A 245 5.36 -2.78 23.02
N GLN A 246 6.08 -1.90 22.34
CA GLN A 246 5.80 -1.51 20.95
C GLN A 246 6.48 -2.39 19.90
N GLU A 247 7.60 -3.03 20.25
CA GLU A 247 8.37 -3.85 19.32
C GLU A 247 8.52 -5.29 19.82
N GLY A 248 8.38 -6.25 18.90
CA GLY A 248 8.50 -7.67 19.21
C GLY A 248 7.26 -8.26 19.90
N LYS A 249 7.43 -9.45 20.47
CA LYS A 249 6.36 -10.23 21.10
C LYS A 249 6.34 -9.99 22.60
N TYR A 250 5.17 -9.80 23.21
CA TYR A 250 5.02 -9.91 24.68
C TYR A 250 3.63 -10.41 25.10
N ILE A 251 3.55 -10.90 26.33
CA ILE A 251 2.30 -11.36 26.95
C ILE A 251 1.88 -10.34 28.00
N ASP A 252 0.64 -9.87 27.91
CA ASP A 252 0.00 -9.03 28.91
C ASP A 252 -0.98 -9.86 29.75
N ILE A 253 -0.92 -9.75 31.08
CA ILE A 253 -1.81 -10.47 32.00
C ILE A 253 -2.43 -9.50 32.98
N ASN A 254 -3.75 -9.29 32.83
CA ASN A 254 -4.53 -8.47 33.74
C ASN A 254 -5.20 -9.34 34.82
N LEU A 255 -4.75 -9.21 36.07
CA LEU A 255 -5.26 -9.96 37.22
C LEU A 255 -6.66 -9.51 37.65
N LYS A 256 -7.06 -8.28 37.39
CA LYS A 256 -8.38 -7.76 37.78
C LYS A 256 -9.50 -8.27 36.89
N TYR A 257 -9.21 -8.46 35.60
CA TYR A 257 -10.17 -8.97 34.61
C TYR A 257 -9.94 -10.45 34.27
N GLN A 258 -8.86 -11.06 34.76
CA GLN A 258 -8.52 -12.46 34.47
C GLN A 258 -8.38 -12.72 32.97
N HIS A 259 -7.66 -11.83 32.28
CA HIS A 259 -7.35 -11.94 30.87
C HIS A 259 -5.85 -12.07 30.63
N LEU A 260 -5.51 -12.79 29.57
CA LEU A 260 -4.18 -12.82 28.99
C LEU A 260 -4.29 -12.40 27.52
N ILE A 261 -3.51 -11.42 27.10
CA ILE A 261 -3.44 -10.93 25.73
C ILE A 261 -2.03 -11.18 25.19
N ILE A 262 -1.94 -11.68 23.97
CA ILE A 262 -0.66 -11.78 23.26
C ILE A 262 -0.53 -10.62 22.28
N PHE A 263 0.60 -9.93 22.32
CA PHE A 263 0.90 -8.78 21.48
C PHE A 263 2.12 -9.03 20.61
N GLU A 264 2.09 -8.56 19.37
CA GLU A 264 3.24 -8.54 18.46
C GLU A 264 3.33 -7.19 17.76
N ASN A 265 4.46 -6.50 17.94
CA ASN A 265 4.74 -5.18 17.37
C ASN A 265 3.62 -4.16 17.64
N GLY A 266 3.28 -3.95 18.92
CA GLY A 266 2.22 -3.03 19.34
C GLY A 266 0.79 -3.57 19.16
N LYS A 267 0.59 -4.60 18.32
CA LYS A 267 -0.74 -5.11 17.99
C LYS A 267 -1.20 -6.25 18.88
N ALA A 268 -2.39 -6.12 19.48
CA ALA A 268 -3.07 -7.23 20.16
C ALA A 268 -3.51 -8.28 19.13
N LEU A 269 -3.07 -9.53 19.30
CA LEU A 269 -3.40 -10.62 18.36
C LEU A 269 -4.57 -11.47 18.84
N ASP A 270 -4.53 -11.91 20.09
CA ASP A 270 -5.57 -12.76 20.70
C ASP A 270 -5.69 -12.45 22.20
N ALA A 271 -6.90 -12.58 22.76
CA ALA A 271 -7.16 -12.50 24.20
C ALA A 271 -7.83 -13.77 24.71
N PHE A 272 -7.47 -14.19 25.91
CA PHE A 272 -7.92 -15.43 26.53
C PHE A 272 -8.30 -15.22 27.99
N LEU A 273 -9.30 -15.96 28.45
CA LEU A 273 -9.56 -16.06 29.88
C LEU A 273 -8.43 -16.84 30.55
N VAL A 274 -8.06 -16.40 31.75
CA VAL A 274 -7.13 -17.12 32.62
C VAL A 274 -7.74 -17.42 33.99
N SER A 275 -7.15 -18.38 34.69
CA SER A 275 -7.36 -18.56 36.13
C SER A 275 -6.02 -18.40 36.84
N THR A 276 -5.88 -17.30 37.58
CA THR A 276 -4.65 -16.92 38.30
C THR A 276 -4.72 -17.32 39.78
N GLY A 277 -3.70 -16.94 40.54
CA GLY A 277 -3.57 -17.24 41.96
C GLY A 277 -4.71 -16.67 42.80
N LYS A 278 -5.35 -17.52 43.62
CA LYS A 278 -6.35 -17.07 44.59
C LYS A 278 -5.71 -16.26 45.72
N LYS A 279 -6.54 -15.58 46.53
CA LYS A 279 -6.10 -14.86 47.73
C LYS A 279 -5.28 -15.77 48.66
N GLY A 280 -4.11 -15.29 49.10
CA GLY A 280 -3.10 -16.02 49.86
C GLY A 280 -2.14 -16.88 49.04
N MET A 281 -2.34 -16.95 47.72
CA MET A 281 -1.50 -17.65 46.74
C MET A 281 -1.42 -16.85 45.44
N GLU A 282 -1.26 -15.54 45.57
CA GLU A 282 -1.37 -14.57 44.49
C GLU A 282 -0.34 -14.85 43.38
N THR A 283 -0.77 -14.65 42.13
CA THR A 283 0.16 -14.55 41.02
C THR A 283 0.98 -13.26 41.17
N PRO A 284 2.32 -13.31 41.10
CA PRO A 284 3.15 -12.14 41.31
C PRO A 284 2.96 -11.12 40.17
N GLN A 285 2.89 -9.84 40.53
CA GLN A 285 2.88 -8.73 39.58
C GLN A 285 4.31 -8.33 39.20
N GLY A 286 4.47 -7.74 38.03
CA GLY A 286 5.75 -7.24 37.53
C GLY A 286 6.05 -7.69 36.11
N THR A 287 7.31 -7.51 35.71
CA THR A 287 7.81 -7.90 34.39
C THR A 287 8.68 -9.14 34.51
N PHE A 288 8.36 -10.15 33.72
CA PHE A 288 9.00 -11.46 33.67
C PHE A 288 9.33 -11.82 32.22
N ALA A 289 9.87 -13.01 31.99
CA ALA A 289 10.05 -13.59 30.66
C ALA A 289 9.82 -15.10 30.68
N ILE A 290 9.48 -15.67 29.53
CA ILE A 290 9.41 -17.13 29.39
C ILE A 290 10.82 -17.72 29.50
N HIS A 291 11.10 -18.46 30.56
CA HIS A 291 12.41 -19.06 30.81
C HIS A 291 12.57 -20.47 30.26
N ASN A 292 11.49 -21.25 30.23
CA ASN A 292 11.48 -22.58 29.65
C ASN A 292 10.08 -22.95 29.16
N LYS A 293 10.03 -24.01 28.33
CA LYS A 293 8.82 -24.53 27.73
C LYS A 293 8.82 -26.06 27.79
N ALA A 294 7.70 -26.68 28.13
CA ALA A 294 7.54 -28.13 28.09
C ALA A 294 6.10 -28.52 27.73
N LEU A 295 5.93 -29.51 26.86
CA LEU A 295 4.61 -29.87 26.34
C LEU A 295 3.67 -30.44 27.41
N ARG A 296 4.16 -31.22 28.37
CA ARG A 296 3.33 -31.85 29.42
C ARG A 296 4.16 -32.27 30.65
N PRO A 297 4.82 -31.34 31.37
CA PRO A 297 5.58 -31.67 32.57
C PRO A 297 4.69 -32.17 33.72
N TRP A 298 5.29 -33.00 34.57
CA TRP A 298 4.70 -33.49 35.81
C TRP A 298 5.08 -32.61 37.00
N SER A 299 4.09 -32.13 37.75
CA SER A 299 4.30 -31.44 39.02
C SER A 299 4.34 -32.44 40.16
N LYS A 300 5.52 -32.69 40.74
CA LYS A 300 5.66 -33.55 41.92
C LYS A 300 4.89 -33.00 43.14
N LYS A 301 4.88 -31.67 43.31
CA LYS A 301 4.22 -31.00 44.44
C LYS A 301 2.70 -31.18 44.43
N TYR A 302 2.09 -31.10 43.24
CA TYR A 302 0.64 -31.15 43.08
C TYR A 302 0.11 -32.47 42.50
N SER A 303 1.01 -33.41 42.16
CA SER A 303 0.70 -34.72 41.58
C SER A 303 -0.25 -34.64 40.37
N LEU A 304 0.07 -33.73 39.44
CA LEU A 304 -0.69 -33.47 38.22
C LEU A 304 0.22 -33.08 37.06
N PHE A 305 -0.27 -33.23 35.83
CA PHE A 305 0.36 -32.74 34.61
C PHE A 305 -0.08 -31.31 34.32
N MET A 306 0.84 -30.53 33.74
CA MET A 306 0.62 -29.14 33.35
C MET A 306 0.89 -28.99 31.85
N PRO A 307 -0.06 -29.31 30.96
CA PRO A 307 0.16 -29.22 29.51
C PRO A 307 0.52 -27.81 29.06
N TYR A 308 1.34 -27.70 28.00
CA TYR A 308 1.80 -26.44 27.41
C TYR A 308 2.44 -25.48 28.42
N TRP A 309 3.29 -26.03 29.28
CA TRP A 309 3.95 -25.29 30.34
C TRP A 309 4.95 -24.27 29.80
N MET A 310 4.90 -23.06 30.36
CA MET A 310 5.83 -21.97 30.12
C MET A 310 6.21 -21.31 31.46
N ALA A 311 7.41 -21.54 31.96
CA ALA A 311 7.84 -20.96 33.24
C ALA A 311 8.14 -19.46 33.10
N ILE A 312 7.63 -18.65 34.03
CA ILE A 312 7.95 -17.20 34.10
C ILE A 312 9.05 -16.87 35.11
N PHE A 313 9.49 -17.88 35.89
CA PHE A 313 10.68 -17.80 36.73
C PHE A 313 11.68 -18.88 36.30
N PRO A 314 13.00 -18.64 36.43
CA PRO A 314 14.02 -19.67 36.19
C PRO A 314 13.82 -20.94 37.03
N SER A 315 13.31 -20.78 38.26
CA SER A 315 13.02 -21.88 39.19
C SER A 315 11.84 -22.76 38.78
N GLY A 316 11.01 -22.30 37.84
CA GLY A 316 9.74 -22.97 37.52
C GLY A 316 8.67 -22.87 38.62
N ALA A 317 8.84 -21.97 39.60
CA ALA A 317 7.90 -21.81 40.71
C ALA A 317 6.49 -21.37 40.27
N VAL A 318 6.43 -20.53 39.24
CA VAL A 318 5.20 -20.06 38.59
C VAL A 318 5.36 -20.16 37.08
N GLY A 319 4.29 -20.53 36.40
CA GLY A 319 4.25 -20.58 34.94
C GLY A 319 2.84 -20.42 34.41
N ILE A 320 2.78 -20.25 33.09
CA ILE A 320 1.57 -20.28 32.29
C ILE A 320 1.40 -21.71 31.77
N HIS A 321 0.20 -22.29 31.88
CA HIS A 321 -0.06 -23.65 31.38
C HIS A 321 -1.55 -23.89 31.14
N GLU A 322 -1.90 -24.95 30.41
CA GLU A 322 -3.29 -25.40 30.28
C GLU A 322 -3.87 -25.86 31.63
N LEU A 323 -5.20 -25.86 31.76
CA LEU A 323 -5.92 -26.51 32.85
C LEU A 323 -5.26 -27.86 33.26
N PRO A 324 -4.93 -28.03 34.56
CA PRO A 324 -4.28 -29.23 35.08
C PRO A 324 -4.95 -30.52 34.67
N GLU A 325 -4.15 -31.57 34.50
CA GLU A 325 -4.61 -32.91 34.14
C GLU A 325 -4.07 -33.94 35.14
N TRP A 326 -4.94 -34.76 35.71
CA TRP A 326 -4.57 -35.81 36.65
C TRP A 326 -4.23 -37.12 35.94
N PRO A 327 -3.49 -38.05 36.57
CA PRO A 327 -3.11 -39.33 35.95
C PRO A 327 -4.27 -40.16 35.37
N GLY A 328 -5.49 -39.99 35.88
CA GLY A 328 -6.70 -40.64 35.36
C GLY A 328 -7.33 -39.96 34.13
N GLY A 329 -6.68 -38.96 33.53
CA GLY A 329 -7.18 -38.22 32.37
C GLY A 329 -8.21 -37.13 32.69
N TYR A 330 -8.62 -37.01 33.96
CA TYR A 330 -9.46 -35.90 34.42
C TYR A 330 -8.71 -34.58 34.24
N LYS A 331 -9.41 -33.57 33.71
CA LYS A 331 -8.91 -32.19 33.57
C LYS A 331 -9.69 -31.24 34.46
N GLU A 332 -9.03 -30.19 34.91
CA GLU A 332 -9.69 -29.15 35.71
C GLU A 332 -10.81 -28.49 34.89
N GLY A 333 -11.91 -28.15 35.55
CA GLY A 333 -13.08 -27.56 34.90
C GLY A 333 -12.79 -26.16 34.34
N ALA A 334 -13.24 -25.92 33.10
CA ALA A 334 -13.10 -24.62 32.43
C ALA A 334 -13.92 -23.50 33.11
N ASN A 335 -14.86 -23.85 33.97
CA ASN A 335 -15.63 -22.90 34.79
C ASN A 335 -14.77 -22.10 35.80
N HIS A 336 -13.49 -22.45 35.99
CA HIS A 336 -12.54 -21.64 36.76
C HIS A 336 -11.91 -20.51 35.94
N LEU A 337 -11.98 -20.54 34.61
CA LEU A 337 -11.44 -19.47 33.76
C LEU A 337 -12.26 -18.19 33.96
N GLY A 338 -11.57 -17.07 34.15
CA GLY A 338 -12.16 -15.81 34.58
C GLY A 338 -12.20 -15.62 36.09
N ILE A 339 -11.75 -16.60 36.89
CA ILE A 339 -11.75 -16.56 38.36
C ILE A 339 -10.37 -16.95 38.89
N PRO A 340 -9.80 -16.22 39.88
CA PRO A 340 -8.56 -16.63 40.53
C PRO A 340 -8.77 -17.87 41.41
N VAL A 341 -8.31 -19.05 40.97
CA VAL A 341 -8.47 -20.34 41.67
C VAL A 341 -7.13 -21.06 41.86
N SER A 342 -6.09 -20.66 41.14
CA SER A 342 -4.81 -21.35 41.13
C SER A 342 -3.99 -21.14 42.41
N HIS A 343 -2.87 -21.86 42.50
CA HIS A 343 -1.85 -21.69 43.55
C HIS A 343 -0.71 -20.76 43.11
N GLY A 344 -0.99 -19.82 42.20
CA GLY A 344 -0.04 -18.82 41.69
C GLY A 344 0.22 -18.91 40.19
N CYS A 345 0.06 -20.09 39.58
CA CYS A 345 0.19 -20.28 38.13
C CYS A 345 -0.93 -19.60 37.33
N ILE A 346 -0.67 -19.28 36.08
CA ILE A 346 -1.65 -18.69 35.18
C ILE A 346 -2.20 -19.81 34.29
N ARG A 347 -3.45 -20.17 34.49
CA ARG A 347 -4.06 -21.30 33.77
C ARG A 347 -4.85 -20.82 32.57
N LEU A 348 -4.62 -21.44 31.42
CA LEU A 348 -5.34 -21.21 30.17
C LEU A 348 -6.26 -22.40 29.87
N GLY A 349 -7.32 -22.16 29.09
CA GLY A 349 -8.19 -23.22 28.58
C GLY A 349 -7.52 -24.12 27.53
N VAL A 350 -8.23 -25.20 27.18
CA VAL A 350 -7.84 -26.12 26.10
C VAL A 350 -7.95 -25.42 24.75
N GLY A 351 -6.86 -25.39 24.00
CA GLY A 351 -6.74 -24.59 22.76
C GLY A 351 -5.93 -23.31 22.97
N PRO A 352 -6.41 -22.33 23.75
CA PRO A 352 -5.65 -21.13 24.13
C PRO A 352 -4.24 -21.43 24.65
N ALA A 353 -4.08 -22.42 25.53
CA ALA A 353 -2.78 -22.79 26.07
C ALA A 353 -1.78 -23.20 24.96
N LYS A 354 -2.24 -24.01 24.00
CA LYS A 354 -1.45 -24.41 22.83
C LYS A 354 -1.11 -23.21 21.94
N ARG A 355 -2.10 -22.34 21.66
CA ARG A 355 -1.92 -21.14 20.83
C ARG A 355 -0.85 -20.21 21.39
N VAL A 356 -0.88 -19.93 22.69
CA VAL A 356 0.13 -19.11 23.37
C VAL A 356 1.48 -19.83 23.40
N PHE A 357 1.48 -21.13 23.71
CA PHE A 357 2.71 -21.93 23.73
C PHE A 357 3.41 -21.97 22.38
N ASP A 358 2.71 -22.20 21.28
CA ASP A 358 3.32 -22.26 19.95
C ASP A 358 3.85 -20.90 19.51
N TRP A 359 3.20 -19.81 19.94
CA TRP A 359 3.55 -18.45 19.56
C TRP A 359 4.71 -17.86 20.36
N ALA A 360 4.76 -18.11 21.67
CA ALA A 360 5.76 -17.55 22.57
C ALA A 360 7.11 -18.27 22.45
N ASN A 361 8.19 -17.50 22.40
CA ASN A 361 9.56 -18.02 22.43
C ASN A 361 10.11 -17.95 23.86
N ILE A 362 11.16 -18.73 24.15
CA ILE A 362 11.98 -18.47 25.35
C ILE A 362 12.54 -17.05 25.21
N GLY A 363 12.39 -16.24 26.27
CA GLY A 363 12.72 -14.83 26.29
C GLY A 363 11.54 -13.90 25.99
N THR A 364 10.39 -14.38 25.53
CA THR A 364 9.19 -13.54 25.35
C THR A 364 8.83 -12.88 26.70
N PRO A 365 8.79 -11.54 26.79
CA PRO A 365 8.40 -10.83 28.00
C PRO A 365 6.97 -11.15 28.42
N VAL A 366 6.73 -11.15 29.73
CA VAL A 366 5.41 -11.32 30.35
C VAL A 366 5.21 -10.22 31.36
N ILE A 367 4.19 -9.37 31.16
CA ILE A 367 3.86 -8.28 32.08
C ILE A 367 2.57 -8.67 32.80
N ILE A 368 2.62 -8.63 34.14
CA ILE A 368 1.50 -9.02 35.00
C ILE A 368 1.11 -7.82 35.86
N HIS A 369 -0.14 -7.38 35.74
CA HIS A 369 -0.63 -6.17 36.41
C HIS A 369 -2.10 -6.27 36.83
N MET A 370 -2.60 -5.22 37.50
CA MET A 370 -3.98 -5.08 37.95
C MET A 370 -4.89 -4.42 36.92
#